data_AF-A0AAE1B059-F1
#
_entry.id   AF-A0AAE1B059-F1
#
_cell.length_a   1.000
_cell.length_b   1.000
_cell.length_c   1.000
_cell.angle_alpha   90.00
_cell.angle_beta   90.00
_cell.angle_gamma   90.00
#
_symmetry.space_group_name_H-M   'P 1'
#
loop_
_entity.id
_entity.type
_entity.pdbx_description
1 polymer ?
#
loop_
_entity_poly.entity_id
_entity_poly.type
_entity_poly.pdbx_seq_one_letter_code
_entity_poly.pdbx_strand_id
1 'polypeptide(L)'
;MALQQDGILPSGVDPSYLHANSTAHIWIFGAFAELIDNAYDPDVNASKLWIDKLDYGKTPCLRFLDNGAGMDKNKLHKMLSFGYCDKRTVKPTESHKPIGHYGNGFKSGSMRIGKDALVFTRTKDSASIGFLSQTYLKAIKAKSVIVPMMDYSLPNLERGQSQETENNLRAILRHSVFSSEDELKDELRTLGKFETGTKILISNLVKLPDGQLELDFTTISTNILCPEAHEPDTSAVQNRPVPQCSSKYKSSLTVIAMVMLVKIICKFILCFYEITNLFYAVPGNWV
;
A
#
# COMPACT_ATOMS: atom_id res chain seq x y z
N MET A 1 -10.04 14.20 19.25
CA MET A 1 -10.87 13.49 20.24
C MET A 1 -11.95 12.77 19.47
N ALA A 2 -12.08 11.46 19.64
CA ALA A 2 -13.20 10.76 19.02
C ALA A 2 -14.50 11.36 19.59
N LEU A 3 -15.41 11.74 18.68
CA LEU A 3 -16.66 12.40 19.03
C LEU A 3 -17.46 11.48 19.96
N GLN A 4 -17.65 11.90 21.20
CA GLN A 4 -18.56 11.26 22.15
C GLN A 4 -19.98 11.37 21.56
N GLN A 5 -20.54 10.26 21.08
CA GLN A 5 -21.98 10.18 20.84
C GLN A 5 -22.65 9.97 22.19
N ASP A 6 -23.46 10.92 22.64
CA ASP A 6 -24.32 10.80 23.82
C ASP A 6 -23.59 10.38 25.11
N GLY A 7 -22.33 10.78 25.27
CA GLY A 7 -21.50 10.44 26.44
C GLY A 7 -20.89 9.03 26.42
N ILE A 8 -21.19 8.22 25.39
CA ILE A 8 -20.64 6.87 25.22
C ILE A 8 -19.17 6.96 24.77
N LEU A 9 -18.30 6.21 25.45
CA LEU A 9 -16.88 6.20 25.14
C LEU A 9 -16.62 5.40 23.85
N PRO A 10 -15.88 5.97 22.88
CA PRO A 10 -15.52 5.27 21.66
C PRO A 10 -14.45 4.21 21.93
N SER A 11 -14.57 3.05 21.26
CA SER A 11 -13.52 2.02 21.27
C SER A 11 -12.33 2.48 20.43
N GLY A 12 -11.25 2.91 21.09
CA GLY A 12 -9.99 3.24 20.42
C GLY A 12 -9.28 1.99 19.89
N VAL A 13 -8.45 2.17 18.86
CA VAL A 13 -7.55 1.12 18.36
C VAL A 13 -6.16 1.36 18.92
N ASP A 14 -5.61 0.41 19.67
CA ASP A 14 -4.25 0.51 20.21
C ASP A 14 -3.20 0.48 19.06
N PRO A 15 -2.14 1.31 19.08
CA PRO A 15 -1.12 1.29 18.04
C PRO A 15 -0.46 -0.09 17.81
N SER A 16 -0.38 -0.94 18.83
CA SER A 16 0.14 -2.30 18.70
C SER A 16 -0.71 -3.17 17.77
N TYR A 17 -1.98 -2.82 17.57
CA TYR A 17 -2.87 -3.47 16.62
C TYR A 17 -2.40 -3.32 15.18
N LEU A 18 -1.68 -2.25 14.81
CA LEU A 18 -1.12 -2.12 13.45
C LEU A 18 -0.15 -3.26 13.13
N HIS A 19 0.69 -3.62 14.11
CA HIS A 19 1.59 -4.75 13.97
C HIS A 19 0.82 -6.08 14.03
N ALA A 20 -0.07 -6.27 15.00
CA ALA A 20 -0.85 -7.51 15.12
C ALA A 20 -1.70 -7.78 13.86
N ASN A 21 -2.29 -6.76 13.27
CA ASN A 21 -3.08 -6.87 12.03
C ASN A 21 -2.20 -7.21 10.81
N SER A 22 -0.90 -6.91 10.84
CA SER A 22 0.05 -7.26 9.77
C SER A 22 0.39 -8.75 9.76
N THR A 23 0.29 -9.45 10.90
CA THR A 23 0.66 -10.88 11.00
C THR A 23 -0.34 -11.81 10.31
N ALA A 24 -1.46 -11.27 9.80
CA ALA A 24 -2.37 -12.00 8.92
C ALA A 24 -1.68 -12.43 7.60
N HIS A 25 -0.63 -11.71 7.19
CA HIS A 25 0.13 -11.99 5.98
C HIS A 25 1.43 -12.73 6.33
N ILE A 26 1.40 -14.07 6.27
CA ILE A 26 2.62 -14.89 6.38
C ILE A 26 3.54 -14.59 5.19
N TRP A 27 2.97 -14.53 3.98
CA TRP A 27 3.69 -14.27 2.75
C TRP A 27 3.58 -12.81 2.33
N ILE A 28 4.72 -12.14 2.11
CA ILE A 28 4.76 -10.70 1.82
C ILE A 28 4.02 -10.34 0.52
N PHE A 29 4.01 -11.20 -0.49
CA PHE A 29 3.27 -10.89 -1.72
C PHE A 29 1.74 -11.00 -1.56
N GLY A 30 1.25 -11.67 -0.52
CA GLY A 30 -0.15 -11.55 -0.10
C GLY A 30 -0.49 -10.12 0.33
N ALA A 31 0.44 -9.44 1.00
CA ALA A 31 0.30 -8.03 1.35
C ALA A 31 0.37 -7.11 0.13
N PHE A 32 1.12 -7.47 -0.92
CA PHE A 32 1.11 -6.74 -2.19
C PHE A 32 -0.23 -6.88 -2.90
N ALA A 33 -0.81 -8.08 -2.91
CA ALA A 33 -2.10 -8.36 -3.54
C ALA A 33 -3.20 -7.44 -2.97
N GLU A 34 -3.23 -7.22 -1.66
CA GLU A 34 -4.18 -6.29 -1.03
C GLU A 34 -4.09 -4.85 -1.58
N LEU A 35 -2.88 -4.36 -1.87
CA LEU A 35 -2.68 -3.01 -2.42
C LEU A 35 -3.02 -2.96 -3.91
N ILE A 36 -2.70 -4.03 -4.64
CA ILE A 36 -3.03 -4.22 -6.04
C ILE A 36 -4.55 -4.26 -6.25
N ASP A 37 -5.27 -5.02 -5.43
CA ASP A 37 -6.72 -5.18 -5.50
C ASP A 37 -7.44 -3.84 -5.32
N ASN A 38 -6.96 -2.98 -4.40
CA ASN A 38 -7.53 -1.65 -4.20
C ASN A 38 -7.38 -0.75 -5.43
N ALA A 39 -6.29 -0.86 -6.19
CA ALA A 39 -6.12 -0.10 -7.43
C ALA A 39 -7.05 -0.63 -8.54
N TYR A 40 -7.27 -1.95 -8.57
CA TYR A 40 -8.11 -2.62 -9.55
C TYR A 40 -9.62 -2.40 -9.32
N ASP A 41 -10.04 -2.32 -8.05
CA ASP A 41 -11.46 -2.27 -7.66
C ASP A 41 -12.28 -1.26 -8.49
N PRO A 42 -13.55 -1.56 -8.82
CA PRO A 42 -14.38 -0.73 -9.71
C PRO A 42 -14.55 0.74 -9.31
N ASP A 43 -14.42 1.07 -8.03
CA ASP A 43 -14.54 2.45 -7.54
C ASP A 43 -13.23 3.26 -7.68
N VAL A 44 -12.10 2.58 -7.91
CA VAL A 44 -10.80 3.18 -8.25
C VAL A 44 -10.54 3.06 -9.75
N ASN A 45 -10.77 1.86 -10.31
CA ASN A 45 -10.75 1.54 -11.74
C ASN A 45 -9.46 2.02 -12.44
N ALA A 46 -8.30 1.79 -11.81
CA ALA A 46 -7.02 2.18 -12.38
C ALA A 46 -6.73 1.37 -13.66
N SER A 47 -6.28 2.05 -14.70
CA SER A 47 -5.84 1.40 -15.94
C SER A 47 -4.37 1.00 -15.89
N LYS A 48 -3.58 1.64 -15.03
CA LYS A 48 -2.15 1.37 -14.82
C LYS A 48 -1.82 1.42 -13.34
N LEU A 49 -1.01 0.45 -12.90
CA LEU A 49 -0.41 0.40 -11.57
C LEU A 49 1.11 0.23 -11.73
N TRP A 50 1.86 1.16 -11.16
CA TRP A 50 3.31 1.14 -11.07
C TRP A 50 3.74 0.66 -9.70
N ILE A 51 4.61 -0.34 -9.66
CA ILE A 51 5.23 -0.83 -8.43
C ILE A 51 6.74 -0.75 -8.63
N ASP A 52 7.43 -0.04 -7.75
CA ASP A 52 8.88 0.14 -7.86
C ASP A 52 9.48 0.57 -6.53
N LYS A 53 10.80 0.43 -6.44
CA LYS A 53 11.58 0.88 -5.31
C LYS A 53 12.17 2.25 -5.61
N LEU A 54 12.00 3.17 -4.68
CA LEU A 54 12.57 4.52 -4.70
C LEU A 54 13.49 4.71 -3.49
N ASP A 55 14.54 5.50 -3.65
CA ASP A 55 15.40 5.92 -2.55
C ASP A 55 15.12 7.38 -2.18
N TYR A 56 14.69 7.60 -0.94
CA TYR A 56 14.59 8.93 -0.36
C TYR A 56 15.80 9.12 0.56
N GLY A 57 16.85 9.71 0.00
CA GLY A 57 18.17 9.75 0.64
C GLY A 57 18.74 8.34 0.82
N LYS A 58 18.90 7.90 2.07
CA LYS A 58 19.37 6.54 2.41
C LYS A 58 18.24 5.57 2.74
N THR A 59 16.98 6.01 2.66
CA THR A 59 15.83 5.22 3.06
C THR A 59 15.18 4.58 1.83
N PRO A 60 15.31 3.25 1.64
CA PRO A 60 14.60 2.56 0.57
C PRO A 60 13.11 2.55 0.89
N CYS A 61 12.31 2.89 -0.11
CA CYS A 61 10.86 2.95 -0.03
C CYS A 61 10.25 2.15 -1.17
N LEU A 62 9.15 1.46 -0.90
CA LEU A 62 8.35 0.80 -1.91
C LEU A 62 7.20 1.71 -2.33
N ARG A 63 7.06 1.95 -3.63
CA ARG A 63 6.00 2.75 -4.23
C ARG A 63 4.96 1.85 -4.87
N PHE A 64 3.69 2.15 -4.62
CA PHE A 64 2.55 1.77 -5.46
C PHE A 64 1.93 3.06 -5.99
N LEU A 65 1.85 3.22 -7.29
CA LEU A 65 1.27 4.40 -7.94
C LEU A 65 0.22 3.92 -8.92
N ASP A 66 -1.00 4.42 -8.84
CA ASP A 66 -2.06 4.16 -9.79
C ASP A 66 -2.61 5.45 -10.39
N ASN A 67 -3.20 5.33 -11.58
CA ASN A 67 -3.92 6.42 -12.26
C ASN A 67 -5.44 6.27 -12.14
N GLY A 68 -5.92 5.68 -11.05
CA GLY A 68 -7.34 5.51 -10.77
C GLY A 68 -8.02 6.81 -10.36
N ALA A 69 -9.23 6.67 -9.83
CA ALA A 69 -10.09 7.80 -9.46
C ALA A 69 -9.54 8.71 -8.35
N GLY A 70 -8.60 8.19 -7.54
CA GLY A 70 -8.15 8.84 -6.32
C GLY A 70 -9.23 8.90 -5.23
N MET A 71 -8.98 9.71 -4.22
CA MET A 71 -9.78 9.87 -3.01
C MET A 71 -9.73 11.30 -2.51
N ASP A 72 -10.89 11.83 -2.09
CA ASP A 72 -10.96 13.05 -1.29
C ASP A 72 -10.50 12.78 0.16
N LYS A 73 -10.39 13.85 0.95
CA LYS A 73 -10.00 13.78 2.37
C LYS A 73 -10.85 12.78 3.19
N ASN A 74 -12.15 12.71 2.94
CA ASN A 74 -13.06 11.87 3.72
C ASN A 74 -12.90 10.39 3.36
N LYS A 75 -12.79 10.07 2.07
CA LYS A 75 -12.54 8.71 1.58
C LYS A 75 -11.15 8.23 2.03
N LEU A 76 -10.13 9.10 1.99
CA LEU A 76 -8.81 8.79 2.53
C LEU A 76 -8.86 8.54 4.04
N HIS A 77 -9.58 9.36 4.81
CA HIS A 77 -9.71 9.15 6.25
C HIS A 77 -10.36 7.81 6.57
N LYS A 78 -11.41 7.43 5.83
CA LYS A 78 -12.04 6.10 5.93
C LYS A 78 -11.08 4.98 5.55
N MET A 79 -10.31 5.14 4.46
CA MET A 79 -9.29 4.18 4.04
C MET A 79 -8.23 3.95 5.13
N LEU A 80 -7.86 4.98 5.89
CA LEU A 80 -6.90 4.88 6.99
C LEU A 80 -7.52 4.42 8.33
N SER A 81 -8.83 4.56 8.48
CA SER A 81 -9.57 4.18 9.70
C SER A 81 -10.01 2.71 9.67
N PHE A 82 -9.93 2.01 10.81
CA PHE A 82 -10.39 0.62 10.90
C PHE A 82 -11.92 0.53 10.82
N GLY A 83 -12.43 -0.52 10.17
CA GLY A 83 -13.87 -0.84 10.13
C GLY A 83 -14.72 -0.08 9.11
N TYR A 84 -14.13 0.78 8.27
CA TYR A 84 -14.84 1.47 7.19
C TYR A 84 -14.57 0.79 5.84
N CYS A 85 -15.64 0.37 5.16
CA CYS A 85 -15.60 -0.18 3.81
C CYS A 85 -16.82 0.31 3.02
N ASP A 86 -16.65 1.40 2.27
CA ASP A 86 -17.70 1.96 1.40
C ASP A 86 -17.48 1.54 -0.06
N LYS A 87 -17.28 0.24 -0.32
CA LYS A 87 -17.22 -0.24 -1.71
C LYS A 87 -18.62 -0.24 -2.29
N ARG A 88 -18.97 0.87 -2.93
CA ARG A 88 -20.21 1.00 -3.68
C ARG A 88 -20.18 -0.04 -4.79
N THR A 89 -21.20 -0.88 -4.84
CA THR A 89 -21.52 -1.65 -6.05
C THR A 89 -22.01 -0.63 -7.08
N VAL A 90 -21.07 0.06 -7.75
CA VAL A 90 -21.39 0.88 -8.91
C VAL A 90 -22.05 -0.09 -9.89
N LYS A 91 -23.33 0.16 -10.21
CA LYS A 91 -24.24 -0.71 -10.99
C LYS A 91 -23.48 -1.84 -11.68
N PRO A 92 -23.53 -3.08 -11.17
CA PRO A 92 -22.70 -4.15 -11.68
C PRO A 92 -23.03 -4.30 -13.16
N THR A 93 -22.12 -3.87 -14.03
CA THR A 93 -21.92 -4.68 -15.23
C THR A 93 -21.48 -6.03 -14.65
N GLU A 94 -22.18 -7.11 -15.01
CA GLU A 94 -22.12 -8.40 -14.32
C GLU A 94 -20.69 -9.00 -14.19
N SER A 95 -19.69 -8.39 -14.83
CA SER A 95 -18.31 -8.84 -14.96
C SER A 95 -17.27 -8.23 -14.00
N HIS A 96 -17.50 -7.09 -13.33
CA HIS A 96 -16.47 -6.47 -12.47
C HIS A 96 -16.96 -6.20 -11.04
N LYS A 97 -16.65 -7.12 -10.11
CA LYS A 97 -17.03 -7.05 -8.70
C LYS A 97 -15.85 -6.57 -7.85
N PRO A 98 -16.09 -5.74 -6.80
CA PRO A 98 -15.04 -5.35 -5.87
C PRO A 98 -14.49 -6.56 -5.13
N ILE A 99 -13.17 -6.59 -4.88
CA ILE A 99 -12.45 -7.69 -4.24
C ILE A 99 -12.41 -7.51 -2.72
N GLY A 100 -11.97 -6.36 -2.23
CA GLY A 100 -11.81 -6.18 -0.78
C GLY A 100 -13.14 -5.87 -0.09
N HIS A 101 -13.56 -6.67 0.88
CA HIS A 101 -14.83 -6.46 1.57
C HIS A 101 -14.67 -5.93 3.00
N TYR A 102 -13.46 -5.99 3.55
CA TYR A 102 -13.23 -5.88 4.99
C TYR A 102 -12.69 -4.52 5.45
N GLY A 103 -12.34 -3.63 4.52
CA GLY A 103 -11.74 -2.33 4.86
C GLY A 103 -10.40 -2.44 5.61
N ASN A 104 -9.73 -3.60 5.59
CA ASN A 104 -8.49 -3.85 6.32
C ASN A 104 -7.24 -4.04 5.43
N GLY A 105 -7.44 -4.38 4.15
CA GLY A 105 -6.36 -4.77 3.23
C GLY A 105 -5.18 -3.80 3.18
N PHE A 106 -5.45 -2.50 2.99
CA PHE A 106 -4.41 -1.48 3.02
C PHE A 106 -3.62 -1.48 4.34
N LYS A 107 -4.32 -1.52 5.50
CA LYS A 107 -3.66 -1.44 6.81
C LYS A 107 -2.81 -2.68 7.06
N SER A 108 -3.36 -3.88 6.86
CA SER A 108 -2.62 -5.14 7.06
C SER A 108 -1.47 -5.27 6.08
N GLY A 109 -1.70 -4.95 4.81
CA GLY A 109 -0.71 -5.09 3.75
C GLY A 109 0.44 -4.09 3.89
N SER A 110 0.13 -2.80 4.07
CA SER A 110 1.17 -1.78 4.23
C SER A 110 2.03 -2.01 5.48
N MET A 111 1.41 -2.37 6.61
CA MET A 111 2.12 -2.63 7.87
C MET A 111 2.91 -3.96 7.86
N ARG A 112 2.60 -4.89 6.93
CA ARG A 112 3.40 -6.09 6.69
C ARG A 112 4.66 -5.80 5.89
N ILE A 113 4.58 -4.84 4.96
CA ILE A 113 5.68 -4.47 4.06
C ILE A 113 6.68 -3.56 4.78
N GLY A 114 6.20 -2.62 5.59
CA GLY A 114 7.05 -1.68 6.31
C GLY A 114 6.32 -1.02 7.48
N LYS A 115 7.07 -0.26 8.29
CA LYS A 115 6.52 0.32 9.53
C LYS A 115 5.68 1.58 9.29
N ASP A 116 5.92 2.26 8.17
CA ASP A 116 5.38 3.59 7.93
C ASP A 116 4.93 3.75 6.48
N ALA A 117 3.70 4.21 6.27
CA ALA A 117 3.08 4.39 4.97
C ALA A 117 2.52 5.81 4.81
N LEU A 118 2.92 6.47 3.73
CA LEU A 118 2.32 7.71 3.25
C LEU A 118 1.41 7.41 2.06
N VAL A 119 0.24 8.02 2.05
CA VAL A 119 -0.72 7.95 0.94
C VAL A 119 -0.91 9.36 0.40
N PHE A 120 -0.48 9.57 -0.82
CA PHE A 120 -0.75 10.75 -1.63
C PHE A 120 -1.92 10.41 -2.54
N THR A 121 -2.93 11.27 -2.61
CA THR A 121 -4.10 11.04 -3.45
C THR A 121 -4.52 12.34 -4.11
N ARG A 122 -4.97 12.24 -5.37
CA ARG A 122 -5.46 13.36 -6.14
C ARG A 122 -6.76 12.97 -6.84
N THR A 123 -7.77 13.80 -6.67
CA THR A 123 -9.00 13.81 -7.46
C THR A 123 -8.97 15.00 -8.40
N LYS A 124 -10.04 15.21 -9.18
CA LYS A 124 -10.16 16.40 -10.04
C LYS A 124 -10.21 17.70 -9.24
N ASP A 125 -10.75 17.65 -8.02
CA ASP A 125 -11.09 18.83 -7.23
C ASP A 125 -10.14 19.07 -6.04
N SER A 126 -9.53 18.00 -5.51
CA SER A 126 -8.72 18.06 -4.28
C SER A 126 -7.51 17.12 -4.34
N ALA A 127 -6.52 17.41 -3.50
CA ALA A 127 -5.39 16.54 -3.26
C ALA A 127 -5.16 16.39 -1.75
N SER A 128 -4.94 15.17 -1.28
CA SER A 128 -4.78 14.90 0.15
C SER A 128 -3.58 14.00 0.41
N ILE A 129 -3.02 14.10 1.61
CA ILE A 129 -1.94 13.26 2.10
C ILE A 129 -2.38 12.66 3.44
N GLY A 130 -2.15 11.37 3.63
CA GLY A 130 -2.41 10.70 4.90
C GLY A 130 -1.22 9.87 5.34
N PHE A 131 -0.95 9.86 6.64
CA PHE A 131 0.22 9.20 7.20
C PHE A 131 -0.16 8.16 8.26
N LEU A 132 0.10 6.89 7.96
CA LEU A 132 -0.08 5.77 8.88
C LEU A 132 1.29 5.23 9.27
N SER A 133 1.72 5.52 10.50
CA SER A 133 3.11 5.30 10.92
C SER A 133 3.22 4.74 12.33
N GLN A 134 3.78 3.53 12.43
CA GLN A 134 4.12 2.94 13.72
C GLN A 134 5.25 3.73 14.40
N THR A 135 6.19 4.25 13.62
CA THR A 135 7.31 5.06 14.13
C THR A 135 6.80 6.33 14.80
N TYR A 136 5.91 7.07 14.14
CA TYR A 136 5.26 8.26 14.68
C TYR A 136 4.48 7.95 15.96
N LEU A 137 3.58 6.96 15.91
CA LEU A 137 2.73 6.60 17.06
C LEU A 137 3.57 6.19 18.28
N LYS A 138 4.65 5.44 18.06
CA LYS A 138 5.61 5.09 19.11
C LYS A 138 6.33 6.31 19.66
N ALA A 139 6.80 7.21 18.80
CA ALA A 139 7.55 8.41 19.20
C ALA A 139 6.73 9.33 20.12
N ILE A 140 5.42 9.48 19.84
CA ILE A 140 4.53 10.30 20.67
C ILE A 140 3.88 9.53 21.83
N LYS A 141 4.19 8.23 21.98
CA LYS A 141 3.55 7.33 22.96
C LYS A 141 2.02 7.38 22.88
N ALA A 142 1.49 7.29 21.66
CA ALA A 142 0.06 7.37 21.41
C ALA A 142 -0.69 6.26 22.15
N LYS A 143 -1.84 6.59 22.74
CA LYS A 143 -2.75 5.61 23.36
C LYS A 143 -3.75 5.01 22.37
N SER A 144 -3.88 5.63 21.20
CA SER A 144 -4.73 5.15 20.11
C SER A 144 -4.08 5.50 18.78
N VAL A 145 -4.41 4.76 17.72
CA VAL A 145 -4.04 5.11 16.35
C VAL A 145 -4.60 6.49 16.03
N ILE A 146 -3.71 7.39 15.58
CA ILE A 146 -4.04 8.70 15.05
C ILE A 146 -3.30 8.87 13.71
N VAL A 147 -3.94 9.54 12.75
CA VAL A 147 -3.43 9.64 11.38
C VAL A 147 -3.30 11.11 10.99
N PRO A 148 -2.08 11.67 10.93
CA PRO A 148 -1.87 12.99 10.38
C PRO A 148 -2.36 13.05 8.93
N MET A 149 -3.17 14.06 8.62
CA MET A 149 -3.73 14.25 7.29
C MET A 149 -3.61 15.70 6.84
N MET A 150 -3.19 15.86 5.58
CA MET A 150 -3.13 17.15 4.89
C MET A 150 -4.13 17.14 3.75
N ASP A 151 -4.72 18.30 3.49
CA ASP A 151 -5.67 18.48 2.40
C ASP A 151 -5.37 19.80 1.69
N TYR A 152 -5.41 19.75 0.38
CA TYR A 152 -4.97 20.80 -0.53
C TYR A 152 -6.02 21.06 -1.60
N SER A 153 -6.34 22.33 -1.81
CA SER A 153 -7.17 22.77 -2.92
C SER A 153 -6.37 22.80 -4.22
N LEU A 154 -7.00 22.32 -5.30
CA LEU A 154 -6.48 22.42 -6.65
C LEU A 154 -6.91 23.75 -7.29
N PRO A 155 -6.12 24.30 -8.25
CA PRO A 155 -4.92 23.72 -8.85
C PRO A 155 -3.60 24.01 -8.10
N ASN A 156 -3.59 24.99 -7.18
CA ASN A 156 -2.35 25.56 -6.63
C ASN A 156 -1.72 24.76 -5.48
N LEU A 157 -2.39 23.71 -4.98
CA LEU A 157 -1.99 22.98 -3.78
C LEU A 157 -1.89 23.91 -2.56
N GLU A 158 -2.94 24.70 -2.35
CA GLU A 158 -3.09 25.57 -1.18
C GLU A 158 -3.78 24.81 -0.04
N ARG A 159 -3.34 25.04 1.20
CA ARG A 159 -3.95 24.44 2.39
C ARG A 159 -4.47 25.53 3.31
N GLY A 160 -5.49 25.20 4.09
CA GLY A 160 -5.94 26.05 5.19
C GLY A 160 -4.83 26.24 6.24
N GLN A 161 -4.76 27.44 6.81
CA GLN A 161 -3.81 27.79 7.87
C GLN A 161 -4.47 27.65 9.24
N SER A 162 -4.71 26.42 9.67
CA SER A 162 -5.19 26.11 11.03
C SER A 162 -4.10 25.47 11.86
N GLN A 163 -4.24 25.54 13.20
CA GLN A 163 -3.34 24.86 14.12
C GLN A 163 -3.35 23.34 13.91
N GLU A 164 -4.51 22.76 13.55
CA GLU A 164 -4.64 21.34 13.22
C GLU A 164 -3.79 20.98 12.01
N THR A 165 -3.91 21.73 10.91
CA THR A 165 -3.13 21.50 9.69
C THR A 165 -1.64 21.65 9.96
N GLU A 166 -1.23 22.63 10.76
CA GLU A 166 0.18 22.83 11.11
C GLU A 166 0.74 21.69 11.98
N ASN A 167 -0.06 21.17 12.91
CA ASN A 167 0.31 20.01 13.71
C ASN A 167 0.46 18.74 12.84
N ASN A 168 -0.45 18.54 11.88
CA ASN A 168 -0.39 17.41 10.95
C ASN A 168 0.84 17.50 10.05
N LEU A 169 1.13 18.68 9.49
CA LEU A 169 2.32 18.90 8.68
C LEU A 169 3.59 18.60 9.48
N ARG A 170 3.71 19.16 10.69
CA ARG A 170 4.86 18.91 11.57
C ARG A 170 5.05 17.43 11.88
N ALA A 171 3.96 16.70 12.12
CA ALA A 171 4.02 15.27 12.36
C ALA A 171 4.57 14.51 11.15
N ILE A 172 4.12 14.85 9.94
CA ILE A 172 4.60 14.23 8.70
C ILE A 172 6.08 14.59 8.45
N LEU A 173 6.45 15.86 8.51
CA LEU A 173 7.83 16.31 8.21
C LEU A 173 8.87 15.77 9.21
N ARG A 174 8.46 15.52 10.46
CA ARG A 174 9.38 15.03 11.49
C ARG A 174 9.58 13.52 11.45
N HIS A 175 8.59 12.77 10.98
CA HIS A 175 8.55 11.31 11.14
C HIS A 175 8.45 10.53 9.83
N SER A 176 8.27 11.20 8.69
CA SER A 176 8.31 10.58 7.37
C SER A 176 9.68 10.75 6.71
N VAL A 177 9.80 10.29 5.45
CA VAL A 177 11.00 10.47 4.63
C VAL A 177 11.13 11.86 4.01
N PHE A 178 10.11 12.71 4.16
CA PHE A 178 10.07 14.06 3.62
C PHE A 178 10.38 15.10 4.69
N SER A 179 11.19 16.10 4.33
CA SER A 179 11.68 17.11 5.27
C SER A 179 11.06 18.49 5.06
N SER A 180 10.37 18.71 3.94
CA SER A 180 9.72 19.97 3.60
C SER A 180 8.33 19.77 3.00
N GLU A 181 7.47 20.79 3.12
CA GLU A 181 6.14 20.77 2.50
C GLU A 181 6.23 20.80 0.97
N ASP A 182 7.29 21.41 0.41
CA ASP A 182 7.49 21.46 -1.03
C ASP A 182 7.76 20.07 -1.62
N GLU A 183 8.55 19.23 -0.94
CA GLU A 183 8.73 17.83 -1.36
C GLU A 183 7.41 17.05 -1.34
N LEU A 184 6.57 17.26 -0.32
CA LEU A 184 5.24 16.64 -0.28
C LEU A 184 4.34 17.09 -1.44
N LYS A 185 4.41 18.39 -1.78
CA LYS A 185 3.68 18.95 -2.93
C LYS A 185 4.22 18.43 -4.26
N ASP A 186 5.53 18.22 -4.39
CA ASP A 186 6.12 17.62 -5.59
C ASP A 186 5.54 16.23 -5.86
N GLU A 187 5.34 15.43 -4.81
CA GLU A 187 4.68 14.14 -4.95
C GLU A 187 3.22 14.26 -5.43
N LEU A 188 2.45 15.20 -4.90
CA LEU A 188 1.10 15.49 -5.39
C LEU A 188 1.09 16.02 -6.83
N ARG A 189 2.11 16.77 -7.24
CA ARG A 189 2.27 17.25 -8.62
C ARG A 189 2.55 16.09 -9.58
N THR A 190 3.25 15.04 -9.15
CA THR A 190 3.45 13.85 -10.01
C THR A 190 2.13 13.18 -10.41
N LEU A 191 1.15 13.16 -9.50
CA LEU A 191 -0.22 12.67 -9.77
C LEU A 191 -0.99 13.56 -10.74
N GLY A 192 -0.67 14.86 -10.80
CA GLY A 192 -1.29 15.80 -11.73
C GLY A 192 -1.14 15.43 -13.21
N LYS A 193 -0.12 14.63 -13.56
CA LYS A 193 0.09 14.11 -14.92
C LYS A 193 -1.03 13.17 -15.40
N PHE A 194 -1.78 12.59 -14.46
CA PHE A 194 -2.87 11.65 -14.72
C PHE A 194 -4.25 12.25 -14.47
N GLU A 195 -4.33 13.53 -14.11
CA GLU A 195 -5.50 14.22 -13.53
C GLU A 195 -5.93 13.69 -12.15
N THR A 196 -6.04 12.37 -12.00
CA THR A 196 -6.39 11.65 -10.76
C THR A 196 -5.45 10.47 -10.50
N GLY A 197 -5.38 10.01 -9.25
CA GLY A 197 -4.64 8.81 -8.91
C GLY A 197 -4.23 8.77 -7.45
N THR A 198 -3.62 7.65 -7.06
CA THR A 198 -3.09 7.45 -5.71
C THR A 198 -1.63 7.00 -5.79
N LYS A 199 -0.78 7.55 -4.94
CA LYS A 199 0.58 7.07 -4.69
C LYS A 199 0.70 6.68 -3.22
N ILE A 200 0.98 5.40 -2.97
CA ILE A 200 1.33 4.87 -1.66
C ILE A 200 2.85 4.71 -1.62
N LEU A 201 3.48 5.25 -0.58
CA LEU A 201 4.90 5.11 -0.31
C LEU A 201 5.09 4.45 1.05
N ILE A 202 5.68 3.25 1.05
CA ILE A 202 5.96 2.48 2.27
C ILE A 202 7.45 2.56 2.55
N SER A 203 7.81 2.99 3.76
CA SER A 203 9.18 3.17 4.22
C SER A 203 9.44 2.34 5.47
N ASN A 204 10.70 2.29 5.92
CA ASN A 204 11.12 1.41 7.01
C ASN A 204 10.69 -0.03 6.73
N LEU A 205 11.04 -0.50 5.53
CA LEU A 205 10.74 -1.82 5.01
C LEU A 205 11.26 -2.92 5.94
N VAL A 206 10.55 -4.05 5.96
CA VAL A 206 10.91 -5.20 6.79
C VAL A 206 12.32 -5.70 6.43
N LYS A 207 13.07 -5.98 7.48
CA LYS A 207 14.41 -6.54 7.42
C LYS A 207 14.45 -7.89 8.11
N LEU A 208 15.26 -8.78 7.57
CA LEU A 208 15.56 -10.09 8.13
C LEU A 208 16.49 -9.97 9.35
N PRO A 209 16.68 -11.04 10.14
CA PRO A 209 17.57 -11.02 11.31
C PRO A 209 19.03 -10.63 10.99
N ASP A 210 19.47 -10.87 9.76
CA ASP A 210 20.81 -10.47 9.26
C ASP A 210 20.91 -8.98 8.89
N GLY A 211 19.79 -8.23 8.98
CA GLY A 211 19.70 -6.80 8.70
C GLY A 211 19.46 -6.45 7.22
N GLN A 212 19.41 -7.44 6.32
CA GLN A 212 19.06 -7.24 4.92
C GLN A 212 17.55 -7.05 4.76
N LEU A 213 17.12 -6.47 3.64
CA LEU A 213 15.70 -6.35 3.32
C LEU A 213 15.13 -7.74 2.99
N GLU A 214 13.91 -8.02 3.45
CA GLU A 214 13.19 -9.24 3.06
C GLU A 214 12.91 -9.30 1.54
N LEU A 215 12.75 -8.11 0.94
CA LEU A 215 12.60 -7.93 -0.50
C LEU A 215 13.94 -7.62 -1.15
N ASP A 216 14.23 -8.32 -2.24
CA ASP A 216 15.40 -8.10 -3.07
C ASP A 216 15.01 -7.31 -4.34
N PHE A 217 15.63 -6.14 -4.47
CA PHE A 217 15.45 -5.19 -5.55
C PHE A 217 16.64 -5.14 -6.52
N THR A 218 17.64 -5.99 -6.31
CA THR A 218 18.97 -5.85 -6.93
C THR A 218 19.32 -7.00 -7.87
N THR A 219 18.90 -8.23 -7.56
CA THR A 219 19.26 -9.40 -8.37
C THR A 219 18.66 -9.33 -9.77
N ILE A 220 17.43 -8.83 -9.91
CA ILE A 220 16.76 -8.63 -11.19
C ILE A 220 16.19 -7.22 -11.22
N SER A 221 16.78 -6.32 -12.01
CA SER A 221 16.40 -4.90 -12.05
C SER A 221 14.95 -4.64 -12.48
N THR A 222 14.32 -5.60 -13.15
CA THR A 222 12.93 -5.54 -13.63
C THR A 222 11.94 -6.26 -12.72
N ASN A 223 12.37 -6.72 -11.55
CA ASN A 223 11.57 -7.54 -10.66
C ASN A 223 11.79 -7.19 -9.18
N ILE A 224 10.87 -7.64 -8.33
CA ILE A 224 10.99 -7.61 -6.89
C ILE A 224 10.91 -9.05 -6.42
N LEU A 225 11.96 -9.53 -5.78
CA LEU A 225 12.07 -10.90 -5.31
C LEU A 225 11.86 -11.00 -3.80
N CYS A 226 11.41 -12.17 -3.34
CA CYS A 226 11.39 -12.55 -1.93
C CYS A 226 12.20 -13.85 -1.78
N PRO A 227 13.50 -13.76 -1.47
CA PRO A 227 14.39 -14.94 -1.39
C PRO A 227 13.94 -15.96 -0.35
N GLU A 228 13.51 -15.53 0.84
CA GLU A 228 13.07 -16.42 1.91
C GLU A 228 11.79 -17.20 1.58
N ALA A 229 10.97 -16.76 0.63
CA ALA A 229 9.80 -17.53 0.19
C ALA A 229 10.17 -18.84 -0.53
N HIS A 230 11.46 -19.05 -0.82
CA HIS A 230 12.01 -20.33 -1.25
C HIS A 230 12.32 -21.30 -0.11
N GLU A 231 12.42 -20.83 1.13
CA GLU A 231 12.76 -21.71 2.25
C GLU A 231 11.55 -22.58 2.62
N PRO A 232 11.70 -23.92 2.61
CA PRO A 232 10.63 -24.80 3.01
C PRO A 232 10.36 -24.61 4.50
N ASP A 233 9.09 -24.42 4.86
CA ASP A 233 8.65 -24.37 6.25
C ASP A 233 8.90 -25.73 6.91
N THR A 234 10.02 -25.85 7.61
CA THR A 234 10.44 -27.07 8.31
C THR A 234 9.67 -27.29 9.61
N SER A 235 8.86 -26.32 10.05
CA SER A 235 8.10 -26.41 11.30
C SER A 235 6.83 -27.25 11.19
N ALA A 236 6.35 -27.51 9.96
CA ALA A 236 5.02 -28.11 9.74
C ALA A 236 5.01 -29.53 9.15
N VAL A 237 6.14 -30.16 8.83
CA VAL A 237 6.11 -31.47 8.13
C VAL A 237 7.19 -32.44 8.63
N GLN A 238 6.85 -33.24 9.64
CA GLN A 238 7.32 -34.62 9.67
C GLN A 238 6.46 -35.43 8.67
N ASN A 239 7.11 -36.03 7.67
CA ASN A 239 6.59 -37.12 6.82
C ASN A 239 5.65 -36.80 5.63
N ARG A 240 5.92 -35.78 4.82
CA ARG A 240 5.53 -35.82 3.39
C ARG A 240 6.73 -35.53 2.50
N PRO A 241 6.99 -36.33 1.45
CA PRO A 241 7.95 -35.96 0.42
C PRO A 241 7.37 -34.76 -0.33
N VAL A 242 7.76 -33.55 0.06
CA VAL A 242 7.45 -32.33 -0.69
C VAL A 242 8.44 -32.29 -1.86
N PRO A 243 7.99 -32.14 -3.12
CA PRO A 243 8.90 -31.91 -4.24
C PRO A 243 9.80 -30.72 -3.91
N GLN A 244 11.11 -30.89 -4.09
CA GLN A 244 12.15 -29.90 -3.81
C GLN A 244 12.14 -28.69 -4.77
N CYS A 245 11.01 -28.46 -5.44
CA CYS A 245 10.78 -27.39 -6.39
C CYS A 245 9.80 -26.39 -5.77
N SER A 246 10.32 -25.39 -5.05
CA SER A 246 9.50 -24.24 -4.66
C SER A 246 9.10 -23.50 -5.94
N SER A 247 7.81 -23.49 -6.28
CA SER A 247 7.36 -22.86 -7.52
C SER A 247 7.72 -21.37 -7.57
N LYS A 248 8.21 -20.89 -8.72
CA LYS A 248 8.73 -19.52 -8.95
C LYS A 248 7.74 -18.41 -8.59
N TYR A 249 6.44 -18.70 -8.49
CA TYR A 249 5.46 -17.72 -8.03
C TYR A 249 5.66 -17.35 -6.55
N LYS A 250 6.30 -18.17 -5.71
CA LYS A 250 6.46 -17.81 -4.29
C LYS A 250 7.45 -16.66 -4.08
N SER A 251 8.41 -16.50 -4.99
CA SER A 251 9.57 -15.64 -4.81
C SER A 251 9.69 -14.51 -5.81
N SER A 252 8.82 -14.44 -6.83
CA SER A 252 8.90 -13.46 -7.92
C SER A 252 7.60 -12.69 -8.09
N LEU A 253 7.64 -11.37 -7.86
CA LEU A 253 6.45 -10.54 -8.00
C LEU A 253 5.94 -10.52 -9.45
N THR A 254 6.82 -10.55 -10.46
CA THR A 254 6.40 -10.64 -11.87
C THR A 254 5.56 -11.89 -12.13
N VAL A 255 5.96 -13.05 -11.59
CA VAL A 255 5.24 -14.31 -11.82
C VAL A 255 3.87 -14.28 -11.13
N ILE A 256 3.80 -13.74 -9.92
CA ILE A 256 2.52 -13.63 -9.18
C ILE A 256 1.62 -12.62 -9.87
N ALA A 257 2.15 -11.48 -10.28
CA ALA A 257 1.39 -10.49 -11.03
C ALA A 257 0.80 -11.11 -12.30
N MET A 258 1.56 -11.91 -13.05
CA MET A 258 1.05 -12.66 -14.22
C MET A 258 -0.07 -13.65 -13.87
N VAL A 259 -0.01 -14.29 -12.70
CA VAL A 259 -1.08 -15.21 -12.24
C VAL A 259 -2.32 -14.43 -11.76
N MET A 260 -2.14 -13.32 -11.06
CA MET A 260 -3.23 -12.44 -10.62
C MET A 260 -3.89 -11.74 -11.81
N LEU A 261 -3.13 -11.47 -12.87
CA LEU A 261 -3.54 -10.82 -14.11
C LEU A 261 -4.53 -11.62 -14.97
N VAL A 262 -4.80 -12.90 -14.67
CA VAL A 262 -5.69 -13.78 -15.46
C VAL A 262 -7.12 -13.22 -15.62
N LYS A 263 -7.50 -12.17 -14.88
CA LYS A 263 -8.78 -11.44 -15.04
C LYS A 263 -8.68 -9.90 -15.07
N ILE A 264 -7.49 -9.32 -15.04
CA ILE A 264 -7.32 -7.90 -14.72
C ILE A 264 -7.09 -7.06 -16.00
N ILE A 265 -7.90 -6.01 -16.17
CA ILE A 265 -7.82 -5.02 -17.26
C ILE A 265 -6.72 -3.95 -16.99
N CYS A 266 -6.16 -3.94 -15.77
CA CYS A 266 -5.10 -3.04 -15.33
C CYS A 266 -3.73 -3.51 -15.84
N LYS A 267 -2.95 -2.59 -16.44
CA LYS A 267 -1.56 -2.83 -16.83
C LYS A 267 -0.63 -2.66 -15.62
N PHE A 268 0.20 -3.66 -15.36
CA PHE A 268 1.19 -3.61 -14.29
C PHE A 268 2.53 -3.16 -14.84
N ILE A 269 3.14 -2.16 -14.21
CA ILE A 269 4.46 -1.67 -14.54
C ILE A 269 5.35 -1.88 -13.33
N LEU A 270 6.23 -2.87 -13.40
CA LEU A 270 7.14 -3.24 -12.32
C LEU A 270 8.54 -2.69 -12.62
N CYS A 271 9.09 -1.89 -11.71
CA CYS A 271 10.42 -1.29 -11.86
C CYS A 271 10.61 -0.58 -13.22
N PHE A 272 9.56 0.14 -13.68
CA PHE A 272 9.48 0.83 -14.98
C PHE A 272 9.28 -0.04 -16.23
N TYR A 273 9.09 -1.36 -16.08
CA TYR A 273 8.81 -2.28 -17.19
C TYR A 273 7.36 -2.77 -17.18
N GLU A 274 6.66 -2.64 -18.30
CA GLU A 274 5.30 -3.17 -18.45
C GLU A 274 5.34 -4.71 -18.45
N ILE A 275 4.60 -5.33 -17.53
CA ILE A 275 4.39 -6.77 -17.50
C ILE A 275 3.34 -7.09 -18.56
N THR A 276 3.79 -7.60 -19.71
CA THR A 276 2.89 -8.08 -20.77
C THR A 276 2.41 -9.49 -20.44
N ASN A 277 1.12 -9.76 -20.67
CA ASN A 277 0.56 -11.10 -20.58
C ASN A 277 1.34 -12.02 -21.53
N LEU A 278 2.15 -12.94 -20.99
CA LEU A 278 2.38 -14.20 -21.68
C LEU A 278 1.06 -14.95 -21.58
N PHE A 279 0.26 -14.90 -22.63
CA PHE A 279 -0.77 -15.90 -22.84
C PHE A 279 -0.13 -17.27 -22.58
N TYR A 280 -0.80 -18.08 -21.76
CA TYR A 280 -0.50 -19.50 -21.59
C TYR A 280 -0.58 -20.18 -22.97
N ALA A 281 0.53 -20.18 -23.69
CA ALA A 281 0.75 -20.96 -24.89
C ALA A 281 2.17 -21.53 -24.82
N VAL A 282 2.47 -22.24 -23.74
CA VAL A 282 3.55 -23.24 -23.72
C VAL A 282 2.99 -24.49 -23.04
N PRO A 283 2.58 -25.53 -23.80
CA PRO A 283 2.32 -26.82 -23.22
C PRO A 283 3.66 -27.44 -22.84
N GLY A 284 3.91 -27.60 -21.55
CA GLY A 284 5.04 -28.38 -21.06
C GLY A 284 5.81 -27.74 -19.92
N ASN A 285 5.59 -28.30 -18.74
CA ASN A 285 6.52 -28.38 -17.63
C ASN A 285 6.82 -27.09 -16.85
N TRP A 286 5.95 -26.82 -15.88
CA TRP A 286 6.35 -26.21 -14.62
C TRP A 286 5.78 -27.05 -13.47
N VAL A 287 6.55 -28.07 -13.07
CA VAL A 287 6.43 -28.77 -11.77
C VAL A 287 7.60 -28.32 -10.91
#